data_AF-A0A4Y1Z679-F1
#
_entry.id   AF-A0A4Y1Z679-F1
#
_cell.length_a   1.000
_cell.length_b   1.000
_cell.length_c   1.000
_cell.angle_alpha   90.00
_cell.angle_beta   90.00
_cell.angle_gamma   90.00
#
_symmetry.space_group_name_H-M   'P 1'
#
loop_
_entity.id
_entity.type
_entity.pdbx_description
1 polymer ?
#
loop_
_entity_poly.entity_id
_entity_poly.type
_entity_poly.pdbx_seq_one_letter_code
_entity_poly.pdbx_strand_id
1 'polypeptide(L)'
;MEEIGIGRPSTYAPTIDTIQRRNYVTMDAKRFVPTELGEIVLNLIVEFFPEIINIDFTAKMETDLDEVEEGSRNWITLIDHFYEDFSKRLSKAEKEMQSVSIKDEPAGIKCEKCGHEMVYKMGRFGKFLACSNFPECRNTKPILKKTGVPCPKCGKGEVVERRSKKRRIFYGCDRYPECDFVSWDKPIQRKCPKCDSYLVEKKTKNGKSVECPKCDYKEEVQ
;
A
#
# COMPACT_ATOMS: atom_id res chain seq x y z
N MET A 1 15.89 13.96 -1.72
CA MET A 1 15.53 14.61 -0.44
C MET A 1 16.73 15.37 0.07
N GLU A 2 17.83 14.69 0.41
CA GLU A 2 19.10 15.32 0.82
C GLU A 2 19.65 16.33 -0.20
N GLU A 3 19.77 15.95 -1.48
CA GLU A 3 20.28 16.82 -2.55
C GLU A 3 19.53 18.15 -2.73
N ILE A 4 18.26 18.20 -2.32
CA ILE A 4 17.38 19.36 -2.46
C ILE A 4 17.05 20.02 -1.11
N GLY A 5 17.76 19.65 -0.05
CA GLY A 5 17.61 20.25 1.28
C GLY A 5 16.33 19.90 2.03
N ILE A 6 15.53 18.94 1.55
CA ILE A 6 14.27 18.54 2.21
C ILE A 6 14.54 17.40 3.18
N GLY A 7 14.22 17.65 4.46
CA GLY A 7 14.36 16.70 5.56
C GLY A 7 15.77 16.61 6.14
N ARG A 8 15.92 15.77 7.16
CA ARG A 8 17.15 15.51 7.93
C ARG A 8 17.37 14.00 8.07
N PRO A 9 18.58 13.54 8.47
CA PRO A 9 18.83 12.12 8.74
C PRO A 9 17.80 11.47 9.66
N SER A 10 17.24 12.24 10.60
CA SER A 10 16.17 11.83 11.51
C SER A 10 14.79 11.66 10.84
N THR A 11 14.53 12.29 9.69
CA THR A 11 13.20 12.35 9.06
C THR A 11 13.09 11.63 7.71
N TYR A 12 14.19 11.21 7.08
CA TYR A 12 14.15 10.48 5.80
C TYR A 12 13.37 9.17 5.87
N ALA A 13 13.76 8.26 6.77
CA ALA A 13 13.09 6.97 6.91
C ALA A 13 11.62 7.10 7.39
N PRO A 14 11.29 7.95 8.39
CA PRO A 14 9.90 8.20 8.78
C PRO A 14 9.04 8.78 7.66
N THR A 15 9.57 9.67 6.82
CA THR A 15 8.84 10.24 5.68
C THR A 15 8.48 9.15 4.68
N ILE A 16 9.47 8.33 4.29
CA ILE A 16 9.28 7.20 3.37
C ILE A 16 8.29 6.17 3.92
N ASP A 17 8.32 5.86 5.23
CA ASP A 17 7.32 4.99 5.85
C ASP A 17 5.92 5.61 5.78
N THR A 18 5.81 6.90 6.07
CA THR A 18 4.52 7.60 6.17
C THR A 18 3.80 7.65 4.84
N ILE A 19 4.48 8.04 3.75
CA ILE A 19 3.89 8.13 2.41
C ILE A 19 3.45 6.75 1.89
N GLN A 20 4.16 5.68 2.26
CA GLN A 20 3.77 4.31 1.94
C GLN A 20 2.60 3.83 2.81
N ARG A 21 2.64 4.12 4.12
CA ARG A 21 1.60 3.70 5.07
C ARG A 21 0.26 4.37 4.79
N ARG A 22 0.27 5.61 4.32
CA ARG A 22 -0.91 6.37 3.87
C ARG A 22 -1.33 6.05 2.43
N ASN A 23 -0.61 5.17 1.74
CA ASN A 23 -0.91 4.75 0.38
C ASN A 23 -0.90 5.90 -0.64
N TYR A 24 -0.02 6.90 -0.47
CA TYR A 24 0.24 7.90 -1.52
C TYR A 24 1.19 7.35 -2.59
N VAL A 25 2.09 6.45 -2.18
CA VAL A 25 3.00 5.74 -3.07
C VAL A 25 3.00 4.25 -2.75
N THR A 26 3.25 3.43 -3.76
CA THR A 26 3.51 2.00 -3.62
C THR A 26 4.88 1.66 -4.19
N MET A 27 5.37 0.47 -3.86
CA MET A 27 6.65 -0.01 -4.36
C MET A 27 6.40 -1.15 -5.34
N ASP A 28 6.78 -0.93 -6.60
CA ASP A 28 6.74 -1.92 -7.66
C ASP A 28 8.14 -2.08 -8.26
N ALA A 29 8.59 -3.32 -8.42
CA ALA A 29 9.94 -3.64 -8.90
C ALA A 29 11.08 -2.81 -8.26
N LYS A 30 10.99 -2.55 -6.93
CA LYS A 30 11.92 -1.69 -6.15
C LYS A 30 11.93 -0.20 -6.55
N ARG A 31 10.89 0.28 -7.24
CA ARG A 31 10.69 1.68 -7.59
C ARG A 31 9.44 2.20 -6.92
N PHE A 32 9.43 3.49 -6.56
CA PHE A 32 8.22 4.14 -6.10
C PHE A 32 7.32 4.46 -7.28
N VAL A 33 6.04 4.12 -7.15
CA VAL A 33 5.00 4.44 -8.12
C VAL A 33 3.89 5.18 -7.37
N PRO A 34 3.49 6.38 -7.83
CA PRO A 34 2.39 7.13 -7.21
C PRO A 34 1.09 6.33 -7.35
N THR A 35 0.22 6.45 -6.34
CA THR A 35 -1.14 5.92 -6.44
C THR A 35 -2.07 7.00 -6.94
N GLU A 36 -3.23 6.60 -7.46
CA GLU A 36 -4.31 7.52 -7.82
C GLU A 36 -4.68 8.47 -6.66
N LEU A 37 -4.76 7.94 -5.43
CA LEU A 37 -4.97 8.76 -4.24
C LEU A 37 -3.83 9.77 -4.03
N GLY A 38 -2.58 9.34 -4.21
CA GLY A 38 -1.41 10.20 -4.09
C GLY A 38 -1.42 11.34 -5.10
N GLU A 39 -1.77 11.05 -6.36
CA GLU A 39 -1.87 12.05 -7.42
C GLU A 39 -3.01 13.04 -7.16
N ILE A 40 -4.20 12.57 -6.78
CA ILE A 40 -5.34 13.43 -6.44
C ILE A 40 -4.99 14.36 -5.28
N VAL A 41 -4.43 13.82 -4.20
CA VAL A 41 -4.06 14.60 -3.02
C VAL A 41 -2.96 15.60 -3.36
N LEU A 42 -1.95 15.20 -4.14
CA LEU A 42 -0.89 16.11 -4.58
C LEU A 42 -1.47 17.27 -5.39
N ASN A 43 -2.32 17.00 -6.37
CA ASN A 43 -2.93 18.03 -7.22
C ASN A 43 -3.73 19.04 -6.39
N LEU A 44 -4.52 18.54 -5.44
CA LEU A 44 -5.29 19.38 -4.53
C LEU A 44 -4.38 20.24 -3.64
N ILE A 45 -3.32 19.68 -3.06
CA ILE A 45 -2.43 20.45 -2.21
C ILE A 45 -1.67 21.50 -3.03
N VAL A 46 -1.23 21.18 -4.24
CA VAL A 46 -0.57 22.15 -5.14
C VAL A 46 -1.51 23.29 -5.52
N GLU A 47 -2.79 23.00 -5.76
CA GLU A 47 -3.79 24.02 -6.10
C GLU A 47 -4.06 24.99 -4.93
N PHE A 48 -4.26 24.47 -3.72
CA PHE A 48 -4.66 25.29 -2.57
C PHE A 48 -3.48 25.85 -1.76
N PHE A 49 -2.33 25.17 -1.76
CA PHE A 49 -1.15 25.50 -0.96
C PHE A 49 0.18 25.55 -1.77
N PRO A 50 0.22 26.25 -2.93
CA PRO A 50 1.39 26.26 -3.81
C PRO A 50 2.68 26.78 -3.16
N GLU A 51 2.56 27.72 -2.22
CA GLU A 51 3.71 28.33 -1.54
C GLU A 51 4.29 27.48 -0.41
N ILE A 52 3.48 26.55 0.13
CA ILE A 52 3.87 25.73 1.29
C ILE A 52 4.44 24.38 0.84
N ILE A 53 3.97 23.85 -0.30
CA ILE A 53 4.46 22.57 -0.84
C ILE A 53 5.61 22.71 -1.84
N ASN A 54 6.11 23.92 -2.07
CA ASN A 54 7.27 24.09 -2.94
C ASN A 54 8.56 23.62 -2.23
N ILE A 55 9.55 23.25 -3.05
CA ILE A 55 10.81 22.69 -2.57
C ILE A 55 11.58 23.73 -1.75
N ASP A 56 11.66 24.96 -2.25
CA ASP A 56 12.45 26.03 -1.64
C ASP A 56 11.96 26.42 -0.24
N PHE A 57 10.64 26.52 -0.07
CA PHE A 57 9.98 26.79 1.22
C PHE A 57 10.21 25.64 2.19
N THR A 58 10.05 24.40 1.72
CA THR A 58 10.24 23.22 2.58
C THR A 58 11.69 23.12 3.05
N ALA A 59 12.66 23.34 2.16
CA ALA A 59 14.08 23.37 2.52
C ALA A 59 14.40 24.54 3.47
N LYS A 60 13.87 25.74 3.20
CA LYS A 60 14.02 26.90 4.07
C LYS A 60 13.46 26.66 5.47
N MET A 61 12.29 26.04 5.59
CA MET A 61 11.70 25.70 6.89
C MET A 61 12.63 24.81 7.70
N GLU A 62 13.29 23.84 7.07
CA GLU A 62 14.26 22.98 7.75
C GLU A 62 15.50 23.78 8.20
N THR A 63 15.94 24.79 7.45
CA THR A 63 17.02 25.71 7.88
C THR A 63 16.56 26.62 9.02
N ASP A 64 15.36 27.18 8.92
CA ASP A 64 14.77 28.04 9.94
C ASP A 64 14.61 27.29 11.29
N LEU A 65 14.36 25.97 11.25
CA LEU A 65 14.30 25.11 12.44
C LEU A 65 15.69 24.78 13.01
N ASP A 66 16.71 24.62 12.16
CA ASP A 66 18.11 24.47 12.63
C ASP A 66 18.56 25.76 13.35
N GLU A 67 18.22 26.95 12.82
CA GLU A 67 18.51 28.24 13.45
C GLU A 67 17.88 28.38 14.86
N VAL A 68 16.70 27.80 15.03
CA VAL A 68 16.02 27.71 16.34
C VAL A 68 16.77 26.79 17.29
N GLU A 69 17.24 25.62 16.81
CA GLU A 69 18.04 24.68 17.62
C GLU A 69 19.34 25.34 18.09
N GLU A 70 19.99 26.12 17.22
CA GLU A 70 21.20 26.89 17.53
C GLU A 70 20.95 28.11 18.42
N GLY A 71 19.69 28.46 18.68
CA GLY A 71 19.30 29.61 19.50
C GLY A 71 19.42 30.97 18.80
N SER A 72 19.67 30.98 17.49
CA SER A 72 19.78 32.20 16.67
C SER A 72 18.43 32.79 16.26
N ARG A 73 17.34 32.02 16.41
CA ARG A 73 15.98 32.42 16.06
C ARG A 73 14.95 32.03 17.10
N ASN A 74 13.93 32.88 17.25
CA ASN A 74 12.80 32.59 18.13
C ASN A 74 11.76 31.72 17.41
N TRP A 75 11.48 30.54 17.97
CA TRP A 75 10.53 29.58 17.40
C TRP A 75 9.09 30.09 17.36
N ILE A 76 8.67 30.90 18.35
CA ILE A 76 7.30 31.44 18.41
C ILE A 76 7.06 32.35 17.21
N THR A 77 7.98 33.28 16.98
CA THR A 77 7.91 34.21 15.84
C THR A 77 7.89 33.47 14.50
N LEU A 78 8.69 32.40 14.36
CA LEU A 78 8.70 31.55 13.17
C LEU A 78 7.33 30.91 12.92
N ILE A 79 6.74 30.30 13.96
CA ILE A 79 5.42 29.64 13.86
C ILE A 79 4.31 30.65 13.59
N ASP A 80 4.34 31.82 14.24
CA ASP A 80 3.35 32.89 14.03
C ASP A 80 3.34 33.35 12.57
N HIS A 81 4.52 33.61 11.99
CA HIS A 81 4.64 33.99 10.58
C HIS A 81 4.14 32.90 9.63
N PHE A 82 4.48 31.64 9.90
CA PHE A 82 3.96 30.53 9.11
C PHE A 82 2.43 30.46 9.16
N TYR A 83 1.87 30.56 10.37
CA TYR A 83 0.44 30.35 10.60
C TYR A 83 -0.41 31.48 10.01
N GLU A 84 0.10 32.71 9.96
CA GLU A 84 -0.63 33.85 9.44
C GLU A 84 -1.08 33.62 7.98
N ASP A 85 -0.18 33.14 7.13
CA ASP A 85 -0.49 32.87 5.72
C ASP A 85 -1.16 31.52 5.51
N PHE A 86 -0.76 30.50 6.30
CA PHE A 86 -1.40 29.18 6.26
C PHE A 86 -2.89 29.27 6.61
N SER A 87 -3.27 30.01 7.64
CA SER A 87 -4.66 30.11 8.11
C SER A 87 -5.60 30.76 7.09
N LYS A 88 -5.14 31.77 6.36
CA LYS A 88 -5.87 32.41 5.25
C LYS A 88 -6.15 31.41 4.14
N ARG A 89 -5.14 30.62 3.75
CA ARG A 89 -5.25 29.57 2.73
C ARG A 89 -6.14 28.42 3.18
N LEU A 90 -6.01 28.00 4.44
CA LEU A 90 -6.85 26.96 5.03
C LEU A 90 -8.32 27.36 4.99
N SER A 91 -8.64 28.60 5.37
CA SER A 91 -10.02 29.11 5.33
C SER A 91 -10.61 29.16 3.92
N LYS A 92 -9.77 29.35 2.90
CA LYS A 92 -10.16 29.28 1.49
C LYS A 92 -10.37 27.82 1.05
N ALA A 93 -9.42 26.95 1.37
CA ALA A 93 -9.51 25.53 1.08
C ALA A 93 -10.76 24.91 1.72
N GLU A 94 -11.08 25.21 2.98
CA GLU A 94 -12.30 24.68 3.63
C GLU A 94 -13.61 25.05 2.92
N LYS A 95 -13.64 26.19 2.21
CA LYS A 95 -14.82 26.67 1.48
C LYS A 95 -14.90 26.14 0.04
N GLU A 96 -13.74 26.06 -0.62
CA GLU A 96 -13.65 25.80 -2.06
C GLU A 96 -13.26 24.36 -2.38
N MET A 97 -12.56 23.67 -1.47
CA MET A 97 -12.15 22.29 -1.63
C MET A 97 -13.39 21.40 -1.51
N GLN A 98 -13.96 21.06 -2.67
CA GLN A 98 -15.03 20.08 -2.74
C GLN A 98 -14.56 18.77 -2.12
N SER A 99 -15.48 18.05 -1.46
CA SER A 99 -15.20 16.70 -1.01
C SER A 99 -14.89 15.84 -2.23
N VAL A 100 -13.61 15.60 -2.49
CA VAL A 100 -13.19 14.67 -3.54
C VAL A 100 -13.48 13.27 -3.04
N SER A 101 -14.72 12.83 -3.24
CA SER A 101 -15.04 11.41 -3.16
C SER A 101 -14.39 10.77 -4.37
N ILE A 102 -13.27 10.06 -4.16
CA ILE A 102 -12.76 9.14 -5.17
C ILE A 102 -13.94 8.20 -5.45
N LYS A 103 -14.51 8.29 -6.65
CA LYS A 103 -15.60 7.40 -7.05
C LYS A 103 -15.03 6.00 -6.96
N ASP A 104 -15.47 5.25 -5.96
CA ASP A 104 -14.99 3.89 -5.77
C ASP A 104 -15.36 3.11 -7.03
N GLU A 105 -14.38 2.46 -7.67
CA GLU A 105 -14.62 1.70 -8.91
C GLU A 105 -15.66 0.60 -8.62
N PRO A 106 -16.79 0.53 -9.36
CA PRO A 106 -17.78 -0.51 -9.16
C PRO A 106 -17.18 -1.87 -9.52
N ALA A 107 -17.33 -2.84 -8.63
CA ALA A 107 -16.81 -4.19 -8.84
C ALA A 107 -17.76 -5.07 -9.68
N GLY A 108 -18.93 -4.55 -10.06
CA GLY A 108 -19.96 -5.30 -10.78
C GLY A 108 -20.63 -6.41 -9.96
N ILE A 109 -20.35 -6.50 -8.66
CA ILE A 109 -20.88 -7.53 -7.75
C ILE A 109 -21.82 -6.86 -6.73
N LYS A 110 -22.97 -7.48 -6.45
CA LYS A 110 -23.89 -7.02 -5.40
C LYS A 110 -23.47 -7.53 -4.02
N CYS A 111 -23.65 -6.68 -3.02
CA CYS A 111 -23.44 -7.00 -1.62
C CYS A 111 -24.46 -8.04 -1.16
N GLU A 112 -23.99 -9.17 -0.64
CA GLU A 112 -24.84 -10.26 -0.14
C GLU A 112 -25.73 -9.87 1.04
N LYS A 113 -25.42 -8.78 1.74
CA LYS A 113 -26.18 -8.35 2.93
C LYS A 113 -27.29 -7.35 2.62
N CYS A 114 -27.12 -6.48 1.63
CA CYS A 114 -28.07 -5.38 1.36
C CYS A 114 -28.41 -5.17 -0.11
N GLY A 115 -27.87 -5.99 -1.02
CA GLY A 115 -28.15 -5.93 -2.46
C GLY A 115 -27.52 -4.75 -3.22
N HIS A 116 -26.93 -3.77 -2.52
CA HIS A 116 -26.23 -2.63 -3.14
C HIS A 116 -24.93 -3.07 -3.82
N GLU A 117 -24.44 -2.27 -4.77
CA GLU A 117 -23.18 -2.57 -5.44
C GLU A 117 -21.99 -2.60 -4.47
N MET A 118 -21.06 -3.51 -4.72
CA MET A 118 -19.74 -3.49 -4.09
C MET A 118 -18.79 -2.67 -4.94
N VAL A 119 -17.89 -1.98 -4.25
CA VAL A 119 -16.92 -1.08 -4.85
C VAL A 119 -15.51 -1.42 -4.37
N TYR A 120 -14.51 -1.13 -5.19
CA TYR A 120 -13.11 -1.31 -4.83
C TYR A 120 -12.66 -0.17 -3.90
N LYS A 121 -12.24 -0.52 -2.68
CA LYS A 121 -11.60 0.39 -1.74
C LYS A 121 -10.16 -0.03 -1.46
N MET A 122 -9.33 0.92 -1.07
CA MET A 122 -7.97 0.64 -0.63
C MET A 122 -7.88 0.58 0.88
N GLY A 123 -7.31 -0.50 1.42
CA GLY A 123 -7.08 -0.67 2.86
C GLY A 123 -5.61 -0.95 3.15
N ARG A 124 -5.27 -1.10 4.44
CA ARG A 124 -3.90 -1.39 4.91
C ARG A 124 -3.26 -2.61 4.22
N PHE A 125 -4.07 -3.56 3.78
CA PHE A 125 -3.61 -4.83 3.18
C PHE A 125 -3.72 -4.87 1.65
N GLY A 126 -4.09 -3.75 1.00
CA GLY A 126 -4.30 -3.64 -0.45
C GLY A 126 -5.75 -3.34 -0.82
N LYS A 127 -6.08 -3.45 -2.11
CA LYS A 127 -7.45 -3.28 -2.61
C LYS A 127 -8.35 -4.37 -2.00
N PHE A 128 -9.54 -3.99 -1.56
CA PHE A 128 -10.59 -4.86 -1.06
C PHE A 128 -11.95 -4.39 -1.58
N LEU A 129 -12.95 -5.26 -1.54
CA LEU A 129 -14.32 -4.92 -1.89
C LEU A 129 -15.06 -4.43 -0.65
N ALA A 130 -15.72 -3.29 -0.73
CA ALA A 130 -16.62 -2.78 0.30
C ALA A 130 -18.01 -2.56 -0.27
N CYS A 131 -19.04 -2.65 0.57
CA CYS A 131 -20.37 -2.23 0.17
C CYS A 131 -20.40 -0.71 -0.11
N SER A 132 -21.02 -0.29 -1.20
CA SER A 132 -21.19 1.14 -1.53
C SER A 132 -22.03 1.88 -0.48
N ASN A 133 -23.01 1.20 0.11
CA ASN A 133 -23.89 1.74 1.15
C ASN A 133 -23.22 1.82 2.56
N PHE A 134 -21.93 2.11 2.65
CA PHE A 134 -21.26 2.40 3.93
C PHE A 134 -21.57 3.84 4.36
N PRO A 135 -21.89 4.14 5.63
CA PRO A 135 -21.68 3.34 6.85
C PRO A 135 -22.81 2.35 7.23
N GLU A 136 -23.97 2.42 6.58
CA GLU A 136 -25.14 1.58 6.87
C GLU A 136 -24.87 0.09 6.70
N CYS A 137 -24.05 -0.28 5.70
CA CYS A 137 -23.60 -1.64 5.47
C CYS A 137 -22.06 -1.75 5.56
N ARG A 138 -21.57 -2.39 6.62
CA ARG A 138 -20.13 -2.62 6.86
C ARG A 138 -19.58 -3.90 6.21
N ASN A 139 -20.26 -4.42 5.18
CA ASN A 139 -19.82 -5.63 4.51
C ASN A 139 -18.54 -5.37 3.70
N THR A 140 -17.52 -6.21 3.89
CA THR A 140 -16.26 -6.13 3.16
C THR A 140 -15.81 -7.52 2.74
N LYS A 141 -15.18 -7.63 1.57
CA LYS A 141 -14.60 -8.88 1.06
C LYS A 141 -13.16 -8.63 0.60
N PRO A 142 -12.20 -9.51 0.95
CA PRO A 142 -10.86 -9.42 0.42
C PRO A 142 -10.85 -9.77 -1.07
N ILE A 143 -10.03 -9.06 -1.86
CA ILE A 143 -9.74 -9.47 -3.24
C ILE A 143 -8.66 -10.54 -3.17
N LEU A 144 -9.03 -11.78 -3.46
CA LEU A 144 -8.09 -12.88 -3.49
C LEU A 144 -7.45 -12.95 -4.86
N LYS A 145 -6.13 -12.71 -4.93
CA LYS A 145 -5.36 -12.93 -6.16
C LYS A 145 -5.11 -14.43 -6.32
N LYS A 146 -5.98 -15.06 -7.12
CA LYS A 146 -5.94 -16.47 -7.49
C LYS A 146 -4.64 -16.79 -8.25
N THR A 147 -3.97 -17.86 -7.86
CA THR A 147 -2.71 -18.28 -8.49
C THR A 147 -2.91 -19.20 -9.70
N GLY A 148 -4.12 -19.70 -9.93
CA GLY A 148 -4.44 -20.74 -10.91
C GLY A 148 -4.09 -22.16 -10.42
N VAL A 149 -3.53 -22.31 -9.23
CA VAL A 149 -3.04 -23.59 -8.71
C VAL A 149 -4.03 -24.19 -7.72
N PRO A 150 -4.52 -25.42 -7.95
CA PRO A 150 -5.40 -26.09 -7.00
C PRO A 150 -4.67 -26.34 -5.68
N CYS A 151 -5.39 -26.23 -4.57
CA CYS A 151 -4.84 -26.44 -3.24
C CYS A 151 -4.31 -27.87 -3.09
N PRO A 152 -3.02 -28.05 -2.80
CA PRO A 152 -2.42 -29.38 -2.74
C PRO A 152 -2.85 -30.18 -1.52
N LYS A 153 -3.44 -29.53 -0.49
CA LYS A 153 -3.95 -30.21 0.71
C LYS A 153 -5.36 -30.73 0.53
N CYS A 154 -6.27 -29.93 -0.02
CA CYS A 154 -7.69 -30.30 -0.10
C CYS A 154 -8.17 -30.67 -1.50
N GLY A 155 -7.43 -30.32 -2.57
CA GLY A 155 -7.79 -30.57 -3.97
C GLY A 155 -9.05 -29.86 -4.49
N LYS A 156 -9.88 -29.29 -3.60
CA LYS A 156 -11.16 -28.66 -3.90
C LYS A 156 -11.11 -27.13 -3.94
N GLY A 157 -10.13 -26.54 -3.27
CA GLY A 157 -9.91 -25.09 -3.24
C GLY A 157 -8.79 -24.66 -4.16
N GLU A 158 -8.60 -23.37 -4.30
CA GLU A 158 -7.50 -22.75 -5.05
C GLU A 158 -6.53 -22.04 -4.10
N VAL A 159 -5.24 -22.04 -4.46
CA VAL A 159 -4.24 -21.26 -3.72
C VAL A 159 -4.33 -19.79 -4.10
N VAL A 160 -4.42 -18.93 -3.10
CA VAL A 160 -4.54 -17.47 -3.25
C VAL A 160 -3.40 -16.76 -2.54
N GLU A 161 -2.96 -15.64 -3.11
CA GLU A 161 -1.96 -14.76 -2.51
C GLU A 161 -2.58 -13.95 -1.35
N ARG A 162 -1.90 -13.91 -0.20
CA ARG A 162 -2.29 -13.18 1.00
C ARG A 162 -1.08 -12.42 1.58
N ARG A 163 -1.35 -11.40 2.40
CA ARG A 163 -0.31 -10.60 3.07
C ARG A 163 -0.40 -10.76 4.59
N SER A 164 0.73 -11.03 5.23
CA SER A 164 0.84 -11.11 6.69
C SER A 164 0.81 -9.73 7.34
N LYS A 165 0.67 -9.68 8.68
CA LYS A 165 0.77 -8.43 9.46
C LYS A 165 2.09 -7.68 9.21
N LYS A 166 3.18 -8.39 8.92
CA LYS A 166 4.50 -7.85 8.58
C LYS A 166 4.67 -7.56 7.07
N ARG A 167 3.57 -7.44 6.30
CA ARG A 167 3.55 -7.22 4.84
C ARG A 167 4.25 -8.29 3.99
N ARG A 168 4.72 -9.41 4.56
CA ARG A 168 5.24 -10.55 3.80
C ARG A 168 4.10 -11.28 3.09
N ILE A 169 4.30 -11.58 1.80
CA ILE A 169 3.39 -12.37 0.99
C ILE A 169 3.46 -13.84 1.42
N PHE A 170 2.32 -14.49 1.48
CA PHE A 170 2.18 -15.93 1.67
C PHE A 170 1.00 -16.43 0.83
N TYR A 171 0.96 -17.73 0.57
CA TYR A 171 -0.01 -18.40 -0.26
C TYR A 171 -0.84 -19.32 0.62
N GLY A 172 -2.16 -19.23 0.56
CA GLY A 172 -3.05 -20.08 1.36
C GLY A 172 -4.26 -20.55 0.57
N CYS A 173 -5.01 -21.51 1.10
CA CYS A 173 -6.25 -21.95 0.46
C CYS A 173 -7.32 -20.84 0.53
N ASP A 174 -8.05 -20.65 -0.55
CA ASP A 174 -9.25 -19.79 -0.60
C ASP A 174 -10.36 -20.24 0.36
N ARG A 175 -10.49 -21.55 0.59
CA ARG A 175 -11.45 -22.19 1.51
C ARG A 175 -11.11 -22.13 3.00
N TYR A 176 -10.15 -21.31 3.43
CA TYR A 176 -9.93 -21.10 4.87
C TYR A 176 -11.20 -20.53 5.52
N PRO A 177 -11.71 -21.06 6.66
CA PRO A 177 -11.03 -21.93 7.63
C PRO A 177 -11.12 -23.46 7.40
N GLU A 178 -11.88 -23.91 6.40
CA GLU A 178 -12.07 -25.34 6.10
C GLU A 178 -10.77 -26.03 5.66
N CYS A 179 -9.86 -25.25 5.04
CA CYS A 179 -8.51 -25.68 4.70
C CYS A 179 -7.47 -24.67 5.21
N ASP A 180 -6.56 -25.17 6.04
CA ASP A 180 -5.45 -24.49 6.71
C ASP A 180 -4.12 -24.56 5.92
N PHE A 181 -4.17 -24.89 4.63
CA PHE A 181 -2.96 -24.90 3.80
C PHE A 181 -2.33 -23.51 3.72
N VAL A 182 -1.04 -23.42 4.02
CA VAL A 182 -0.22 -22.21 3.96
C VAL A 182 1.16 -22.56 3.41
N SER A 183 1.67 -21.73 2.51
CA SER A 183 3.03 -21.77 1.96
C SER A 183 3.61 -20.37 1.87
N TRP A 184 4.91 -20.22 2.15
CA TRP A 184 5.59 -18.94 1.96
C TRP A 184 6.03 -18.71 0.50
N ASP A 185 6.23 -19.80 -0.22
CA ASP A 185 6.64 -19.81 -1.63
C ASP A 185 5.45 -20.16 -2.52
N LYS A 186 5.46 -19.69 -3.77
CA LYS A 186 4.32 -19.83 -4.69
C LYS A 186 4.19 -21.29 -5.13
N PRO A 187 3.09 -22.00 -4.82
CA PRO A 187 2.90 -23.34 -5.34
C PRO A 187 2.75 -23.31 -6.87
N ILE A 188 3.20 -24.38 -7.54
CA ILE A 188 2.99 -24.58 -8.97
C ILE A 188 2.02 -25.74 -9.22
N GLN A 189 1.39 -25.76 -10.39
CA GLN A 189 0.37 -26.76 -10.75
C GLN A 189 0.95 -28.18 -10.91
N ARG A 190 2.25 -28.30 -11.16
CA ARG A 190 2.94 -29.60 -11.35
C ARG A 190 3.26 -30.26 -10.01
N LYS A 191 3.10 -31.58 -9.96
CA LYS A 191 3.53 -32.42 -8.83
C LYS A 191 4.99 -32.84 -8.95
N CYS A 192 5.61 -33.16 -7.82
CA CYS A 192 6.99 -33.61 -7.75
C CYS A 192 7.12 -35.01 -8.37
N PRO A 193 8.04 -35.23 -9.34
CA PRO A 193 8.23 -36.53 -9.96
C PRO A 193 8.84 -37.58 -9.02
N LYS A 194 9.45 -37.17 -7.89
CA LYS A 194 10.06 -38.10 -6.92
C LYS A 194 9.09 -38.59 -5.84
N CYS A 195 8.16 -37.74 -5.39
CA CYS A 195 7.37 -38.03 -4.18
C CYS A 195 5.88 -37.64 -4.29
N ASP A 196 5.42 -37.25 -5.48
CA ASP A 196 4.04 -36.80 -5.79
C ASP A 196 3.53 -35.60 -4.95
N SER A 197 4.42 -34.95 -4.18
CA SER A 197 4.08 -33.76 -3.40
C SER A 197 3.99 -32.51 -4.29
N TYR A 198 3.50 -31.40 -3.74
CA TYR A 198 3.45 -30.13 -4.46
C TYR A 198 4.84 -29.53 -4.60
N LEU A 199 5.01 -28.71 -5.64
CA LEU A 199 6.24 -27.98 -5.92
C LEU A 199 6.02 -26.49 -5.66
N VAL A 200 7.09 -25.77 -5.33
CA VAL A 200 7.05 -24.33 -5.08
C VAL A 200 8.11 -23.59 -5.90
N GLU A 201 7.78 -22.39 -6.38
CA GLU A 201 8.69 -21.47 -7.04
C GLU A 201 9.40 -20.61 -5.98
N LYS A 202 10.72 -20.73 -5.89
CA LYS A 202 11.60 -19.90 -5.06
C LYS A 202 12.39 -18.93 -5.93
N LYS A 203 12.59 -17.72 -5.41
CA LYS A 203 13.49 -16.74 -6.03
C LYS A 203 14.90 -16.97 -5.49
N THR A 204 15.84 -17.32 -6.36
CA THR A 204 17.26 -17.45 -6.04
C THR A 204 18.03 -16.23 -6.56
N LYS A 205 19.33 -16.11 -6.20
CA LYS A 205 20.17 -14.99 -6.68
C LYS A 205 20.29 -14.95 -8.21
N ASN A 206 20.17 -16.10 -8.89
CA ASN A 206 20.42 -16.26 -10.33
C ASN A 206 19.15 -16.51 -11.15
N GLY A 207 17.95 -16.43 -10.56
CA GLY A 207 16.70 -16.66 -11.28
C GLY A 207 15.59 -17.23 -10.42
N LYS A 208 14.82 -18.14 -11.00
CA LYS A 208 13.74 -18.88 -10.33
C LYS A 208 14.10 -20.35 -10.27
N SER A 209 13.91 -20.97 -9.11
CA SER A 209 14.03 -22.42 -8.97
C SER A 209 12.71 -23.01 -8.52
N VAL A 210 12.43 -24.22 -9.00
CA VAL A 210 11.31 -25.04 -8.56
C VAL A 210 11.86 -26.06 -7.58
N GLU A 211 11.37 -26.05 -6.35
CA GLU A 211 11.80 -26.97 -5.29
C GLU A 211 10.61 -27.75 -4.74
N CYS A 212 10.86 -29.00 -4.32
CA CYS A 212 9.88 -29.76 -3.54
C CYS A 212 10.08 -29.49 -2.04
N PRO A 213 9.02 -29.16 -1.28
CA PRO A 213 9.12 -29.00 0.17
C PRO A 213 9.38 -30.31 0.93
N LYS A 214 9.09 -31.48 0.32
CA LYS A 214 9.13 -32.79 0.99
C LYS A 214 10.37 -33.64 0.63
N CYS A 215 11.04 -33.37 -0.48
CA CYS A 215 12.19 -34.15 -0.93
C CYS A 215 13.24 -33.27 -1.61
N ASP A 216 14.41 -33.84 -1.92
CA ASP A 216 15.54 -33.14 -2.54
C ASP A 216 15.37 -32.93 -4.06
N TYR A 217 14.14 -32.68 -4.52
CA TYR A 217 13.89 -32.33 -5.92
C TYR A 217 14.06 -30.84 -6.12
N LYS A 218 14.94 -30.47 -7.06
CA LYS A 218 15.21 -29.09 -7.47
C LYS A 218 15.37 -29.03 -8.98
N GLU A 219 14.80 -28.00 -9.58
CA GLU A 219 14.87 -27.70 -11.02
C GLU A 219 15.07 -26.20 -11.18
N GLU A 220 16.03 -25.80 -12.00
CA GLU A 220 16.22 -24.39 -12.35
C GLU A 220 15.29 -24.03 -13.50
N VAL A 221 14.54 -22.95 -13.34
CA VAL A 221 13.69 -22.40 -14.40
C VAL A 221 14.51 -21.31 -15.08
N GLN A 222 14.89 -21.57 -16.34
CA GLN A 222 15.53 -20.57 -17.21
C GLN A 222 14.64 -19.35 -17.42
#